data_AF-A0A965JRJ6-F1
#
_entry.id   AF-A0A965JRJ6-F1
#
_cell.length_a   1.000
_cell.length_b   1.000
_cell.length_c   1.000
_cell.angle_alpha   90.00
_cell.angle_beta   90.00
_cell.angle_gamma   90.00
#
_symmetry.space_group_name_H-M   'P 1'
#
loop_
_entity.id
_entity.type
_entity.pdbx_description
1 polymer ?
#
loop_
_entity_poly.entity_id
_entity_poly.type
_entity_poly.pdbx_seq_one_letter_code
_entity_poly.pdbx_strand_id
1 'polypeptide(L)'
;MDEQELGVTGGWSTVKNILLRIVAVFAASGLTVLGAGAVVGVDLLSAVFMAGILGVATVVERLARSFLDDGKLTMSEINQAFAKVDKNSK
;
A
#
# COMPACT_ATOMS: atom_id res chain seq x y z
N MET A 1 -15.90 13.08 -25.54
CA MET A 1 -15.12 11.89 -25.16
C MET A 1 -14.03 12.45 -24.27
N ASP A 2 -14.40 12.55 -23.00
CA ASP A 2 -13.78 13.48 -22.06
C ASP A 2 -12.58 12.79 -21.41
N GLU A 3 -11.68 13.58 -20.85
CA GLU A 3 -10.28 13.30 -20.49
C GLU A 3 -10.04 12.15 -19.48
N GLN A 4 -11.01 11.27 -19.27
CA GLN A 4 -11.01 10.12 -18.36
C GLN A 4 -10.47 8.82 -18.99
N GLU A 5 -10.27 8.74 -20.32
CA GLU A 5 -9.80 7.52 -21.01
C GLU A 5 -8.27 7.37 -21.16
N LEU A 6 -7.47 8.38 -20.86
CA LEU A 6 -6.02 8.33 -21.05
C LEU A 6 -5.24 8.39 -19.74
N GLY A 7 -5.47 7.42 -18.84
CA GLY A 7 -4.47 6.83 -17.93
C GLY A 7 -3.54 7.73 -17.07
N VAL A 8 -3.73 9.04 -17.03
CA VAL A 8 -2.95 10.03 -16.28
C VAL A 8 -3.88 11.18 -15.94
N THR A 9 -4.74 10.98 -14.94
CA THR A 9 -5.39 12.09 -14.26
C THR A 9 -4.34 12.80 -13.39
N GLY A 10 -3.48 13.59 -14.04
CA GLY A 10 -2.47 14.48 -13.43
C GLY A 10 -1.45 13.79 -12.53
N GLY A 11 -0.18 13.70 -12.94
CA GLY A 11 0.88 13.00 -12.20
C GLY A 11 0.94 13.31 -10.69
N TRP A 12 0.56 14.53 -10.28
CA TRP A 12 0.45 14.92 -8.87
C TRP A 12 -0.66 14.21 -8.08
N SER A 13 -1.83 14.00 -8.68
CA SER A 13 -2.97 13.30 -8.05
C SER A 13 -2.65 11.83 -7.82
N THR A 14 -2.02 11.18 -8.80
CA THR A 14 -1.59 9.78 -8.70
C THR A 14 -0.55 9.59 -7.60
N VAL A 15 0.48 10.44 -7.54
CA VAL A 15 1.50 10.37 -6.49
C VAL A 15 0.87 10.56 -5.11
N LYS A 16 -0.03 11.55 -4.95
CA LYS A 16 -0.76 11.76 -3.70
C LYS A 16 -1.60 10.54 -3.31
N ASN A 17 -2.27 9.90 -4.27
CA ASN A 17 -3.06 8.68 -4.03
C ASN A 17 -2.16 7.52 -3.57
N ILE A 18 -1.03 7.29 -4.24
CA ILE A 18 -0.04 6.27 -3.84
C ILE A 18 0.44 6.51 -2.40
N LEU A 19 0.81 7.75 -2.06
CA LEU A 19 1.27 8.09 -0.70
C LEU A 19 0.20 7.83 0.36
N LEU A 20 -1.05 8.25 0.11
CA LEU A 20 -2.16 7.99 1.04
C LEU A 20 -2.42 6.49 1.20
N ARG A 21 -2.32 5.71 0.12
CA ARG A 21 -2.47 4.25 0.18
C ARG A 21 -1.34 3.59 0.95
N ILE A 22 -0.10 4.08 0.86
CA ILE A 22 1.02 3.59 1.68
C ILE A 22 0.74 3.82 3.17
N VAL A 23 0.24 5.01 3.54
CA VAL A 23 -0.17 5.29 4.92
C VAL A 23 -1.32 4.38 5.36
N ALA A 24 -2.30 4.13 4.48
CA ALA A 24 -3.39 3.21 4.76
C ALA A 24 -2.89 1.77 4.97
N VAL A 25 -1.91 1.30 4.19
CA VAL A 25 -1.28 -0.02 4.35
C VAL A 25 -0.55 -0.11 5.69
N PHE A 26 0.17 0.93 6.08
CA PHE A 26 0.83 0.98 7.38
C PHE A 26 -0.21 0.86 8.51
N ALA A 27 -1.26 1.66 8.46
CA ALA A 27 -2.33 1.65 9.46
C ALA A 27 -3.02 0.28 9.50
N ALA A 28 -3.42 -0.27 8.35
CA ALA A 28 -4.06 -1.57 8.26
C ALA A 28 -3.17 -2.70 8.82
N SER A 29 -1.88 -2.71 8.47
CA SER A 29 -0.95 -3.75 8.92
C SER A 29 -0.61 -3.59 10.41
N GLY A 30 -0.30 -2.38 10.85
CA GLY A 30 0.06 -2.07 12.24
C GLY A 30 -1.09 -2.27 13.22
N LEU A 31 -2.30 -1.75 12.91
CA LEU A 31 -3.45 -1.86 13.82
C LEU A 31 -3.89 -3.32 14.04
N THR A 32 -3.70 -4.21 13.06
CA THR A 32 -4.05 -5.63 13.25
C THR A 32 -3.24 -6.30 14.36
N VAL A 33 -2.01 -5.82 14.60
CA VAL A 33 -1.11 -6.38 15.62
C VAL A 33 -1.41 -5.86 17.01
N LEU A 34 -2.11 -4.72 17.16
CA LEU A 34 -2.51 -4.20 18.47
C LEU A 34 -3.40 -5.18 19.25
N GLY A 35 -4.37 -5.81 18.58
CA GLY A 35 -5.29 -6.75 19.21
C GLY A 35 -4.59 -8.02 19.72
N ALA A 36 -3.69 -8.58 18.90
CA ALA A 36 -2.89 -9.74 19.29
C ALA A 36 -1.85 -9.37 20.36
N GLY A 37 -1.19 -8.22 20.20
CA GLY A 37 -0.12 -7.78 21.09
C GLY A 37 -0.60 -7.48 22.51
N ALA A 38 -1.83 -6.97 22.66
CA ALA A 38 -2.43 -6.70 23.97
C ALA A 38 -2.67 -7.98 24.80
N VAL A 39 -2.94 -9.11 24.14
CA VAL A 39 -3.14 -10.40 24.81
C VAL A 39 -1.80 -11.05 25.18
N VAL A 40 -0.79 -10.92 24.31
CA VAL A 40 0.52 -11.57 24.48
C VAL A 40 1.47 -10.76 25.38
N GLY A 41 1.17 -9.49 25.66
CA GLY A 41 1.98 -8.64 26.54
C GLY A 41 3.29 -8.16 25.91
N VAL A 42 3.34 -8.06 24.57
CA VAL A 42 4.49 -7.49 23.85
C VAL A 42 4.43 -5.97 23.85
N ASP A 43 5.59 -5.33 23.65
CA ASP A 43 5.64 -3.88 23.45
C ASP A 43 4.85 -3.47 22.19
N LEU A 44 3.71 -2.84 22.42
CA LEU A 44 2.73 -2.52 21.38
C LEU A 44 3.30 -1.57 20.33
N LEU A 45 4.11 -0.60 20.76
CA LEU A 45 4.69 0.40 19.86
C LEU A 45 5.64 -0.29 18.87
N SER A 46 6.61 -1.06 19.38
CA SER A 46 7.55 -1.81 18.55
C SER A 46 6.84 -2.82 17.63
N ALA A 47 5.82 -3.51 18.15
CA ALA A 47 5.04 -4.47 17.38
C ALA A 47 4.28 -3.81 16.21
N VAL A 48 3.66 -2.65 16.44
CA VAL A 48 2.97 -1.86 15.40
C VAL A 48 3.95 -1.37 14.34
N PHE A 49 5.11 -0.84 14.74
CA PHE A 49 6.10 -0.34 13.78
C PHE A 49 6.70 -1.47 12.95
N MET A 50 7.04 -2.61 13.55
CA MET A 50 7.52 -3.78 12.83
C MET A 50 6.49 -4.26 11.79
N ALA A 51 5.23 -4.41 12.20
CA ALA A 51 4.16 -4.87 11.31
C ALA A 51 3.82 -3.85 10.22
N GLY A 52 3.74 -2.57 10.58
CA GLY A 52 3.44 -1.47 9.67
C GLY A 52 4.52 -1.30 8.60
N ILE A 53 5.80 -1.30 9.00
CA ILE A 53 6.93 -1.18 8.07
C ILE A 53 6.97 -2.38 7.13
N LEU A 54 6.76 -3.60 7.65
CA LEU A 54 6.72 -4.80 6.82
C LEU A 54 5.59 -4.72 5.78
N GLY A 55 4.40 -4.27 6.18
CA GLY A 55 3.28 -4.04 5.27
C GLY A 55 3.64 -3.06 4.14
N VAL A 56 4.24 -1.92 4.48
CA VAL A 56 4.69 -0.91 3.50
C VAL A 56 5.77 -1.48 2.58
N ALA A 57 6.76 -2.19 3.12
CA ALA A 57 7.85 -2.79 2.36
C ALA A 57 7.34 -3.72 1.26
N THR A 58 6.32 -4.54 1.56
CA THR A 58 5.74 -5.46 0.56
C THR A 58 5.08 -4.75 -0.62
N VAL A 59 4.49 -3.58 -0.39
CA VAL A 59 3.86 -2.78 -1.46
C VAL A 59 4.93 -2.06 -2.27
N VAL A 60 5.91 -1.43 -1.59
CA VAL A 60 7.02 -0.75 -2.26
C VAL A 60 7.81 -1.73 -3.13
N GLU A 61 8.08 -2.95 -2.65
CA GLU A 61 8.74 -3.99 -3.43
C GLU A 61 7.98 -4.32 -4.72
N ARG A 62 6.65 -4.43 -4.66
CA ARG A 62 5.83 -4.72 -5.84
C ARG A 62 5.82 -3.58 -6.84
N LEU A 63 5.63 -2.35 -6.35
CA LEU A 63 5.71 -1.16 -7.20
C LEU A 63 7.08 -1.09 -7.89
N ALA A 64 8.17 -1.33 -7.15
CA ALA A 64 9.52 -1.34 -7.71
C ALA A 64 9.71 -2.47 -8.74
N ARG A 65 9.25 -3.69 -8.44
CA ARG A 65 9.37 -4.83 -9.38
C ARG A 65 8.60 -4.56 -10.67
N SER A 66 7.35 -4.06 -10.59
CA SER A 66 6.59 -3.65 -11.78
C SER A 66 7.30 -2.54 -12.56
N PHE A 67 7.87 -1.54 -11.90
CA PHE A 67 8.64 -0.50 -12.58
C PHE A 67 9.88 -1.05 -13.30
N LEU A 68 10.57 -2.03 -12.70
CA LEU A 68 11.77 -2.62 -13.28
C LEU A 68 11.47 -3.50 -14.51
N ASP A 69 10.23 -4.00 -14.64
CA ASP A 69 9.84 -4.87 -15.75
C ASP A 69 9.71 -4.09 -17.08
N ASP A 70 9.17 -2.87 -17.08
CA ASP A 70 8.93 -2.10 -18.31
C ASP A 70 9.24 -0.59 -18.25
N GLY A 71 9.78 -0.11 -17.11
CA GLY A 71 10.19 1.28 -16.91
C GLY A 71 9.04 2.26 -16.62
N LYS A 72 7.82 1.76 -16.39
CA LYS A 72 6.64 2.58 -16.08
C LYS A 72 5.76 1.91 -15.03
N LEU A 73 4.79 2.68 -14.52
CA LEU A 73 3.70 2.12 -13.72
C LEU A 73 2.38 2.56 -14.32
N THR A 74 1.61 1.59 -14.79
CA THR A 74 0.22 1.77 -15.18
C THR A 74 -0.69 1.77 -13.94
N MET A 75 -1.88 2.35 -14.07
CA MET A 75 -2.87 2.35 -12.97
C MET A 75 -3.27 0.94 -12.54
N SER A 76 -3.28 -0.02 -13.47
CA SER A 76 -3.56 -1.43 -13.18
C SER A 76 -2.50 -2.03 -12.26
N GLU A 77 -1.21 -1.80 -12.56
CA GLU A 77 -0.09 -2.30 -11.76
C GLU A 77 -0.04 -1.65 -10.38
N ILE A 78 -0.26 -0.32 -10.33
CA ILE A 78 -0.41 0.39 -9.06
C ILE A 78 -1.51 -0.29 -8.24
N ASN A 79 -2.71 -0.48 -8.81
CA ASN A 79 -3.82 -1.10 -8.09
C ASN A 79 -3.53 -2.53 -7.62
N GLN A 80 -2.88 -3.34 -8.47
CA GLN A 80 -2.47 -4.70 -8.12
C GLN A 80 -1.46 -4.73 -6.97
N ALA A 81 -0.52 -3.78 -6.91
CA ALA A 81 0.48 -3.73 -5.84
C ALA A 81 -0.16 -3.66 -4.45
N PHE A 82 -1.28 -2.94 -4.32
CA PHE A 82 -2.04 -2.77 -3.07
C PHE A 82 -3.15 -3.83 -2.86
N ALA A 83 -3.59 -4.55 -3.90
CA ALA A 83 -4.76 -5.42 -3.85
C ALA A 83 -4.69 -6.53 -2.77
N LYS A 84 -3.51 -7.03 -2.40
CA LYS A 84 -3.41 -8.04 -1.33
C LYS A 84 -3.65 -7.48 0.08
N VAL A 85 -3.49 -6.18 0.28
CA VAL A 85 -3.77 -5.53 1.58
C VAL A 85 -5.25 -5.16 1.67
N ASP A 86 -5.90 -4.92 0.52
CA ASP A 86 -7.30 -4.54 0.42
C ASP A 86 -8.22 -5.76 0.51
N LYS A 87 -8.77 -6.01 1.71
CA LYS A 87 -9.54 -7.21 2.05
C LYS A 87 -10.94 -7.24 1.44
N ASN A 88 -11.33 -6.24 0.64
CA ASN A 88 -12.68 -6.12 0.07
C ASN A 88 -12.76 -6.37 -1.44
N SER A 89 -11.75 -7.00 -2.04
CA SER A 89 -11.85 -7.54 -3.41
C SER A 89 -12.72 -8.80 -3.40
N LYS A 90 -14.04 -8.62 -3.41
CA LYS A 90 -15.04 -9.65 -3.72
C LYS A 90 -15.78 -9.29 -5.00
#